data_AF-A0A5C3L2L1-F1
#
_entry.id   AF-A0A5C3L2L1-F1
#
_cell.length_a   1.000
_cell.length_b   1.000
_cell.length_c   1.000
_cell.angle_alpha   90.00
_cell.angle_beta   90.00
_cell.angle_gamma   90.00
#
_symmetry.space_group_name_H-M   'P 1'
#
loop_
_entity.id
_entity.type
_entity.pdbx_description
1 polymer ?
#
loop_
_entity_poly.entity_id
_entity_poly.type
_entity_poly.pdbx_seq_one_letter_code
_entity_poly.pdbx_strand_id
1 'polypeptide(L)'
;MRRVQIIEQAASWPASSFGSRVGRPDFLAVIWMDRTTGVLNASRLTGRRINEFTDEDLEERHVPIPPQHYQPRWDPYISLYSVHIPQTERMLYFKKPRLIGYDGTTRLAQKLRQEISVLEELRKNSHPNLCEYFGCFGDTNTGLIIGLPPLNFELIRQGLAAGIKHLHALGLAHNDISPTNIMIDEYGNPIIIDFDNCCPFGQPCRTGTPNFTNLSRISDKANDVFAYNAVMSLLHEKLGQPTSSAPLYQVQQTQLSAQPVSQVPVIQAPQPHRGILT
;
A
#
# COMPACT_ATOMS: atom_id res chain seq x y z
N MET A 1 19.06 22.01 0.02
CA MET A 1 18.13 20.92 -0.36
C MET A 1 18.59 20.34 -1.69
N ARG A 2 18.47 19.02 -1.92
CA ARG A 2 18.75 18.44 -3.25
C ARG A 2 17.80 19.02 -4.28
N ARG A 3 18.31 19.39 -5.46
CA ARG A 3 17.52 19.95 -6.57
C ARG A 3 16.54 18.92 -7.15
N VAL A 4 16.97 17.67 -7.22
CA VAL A 4 16.17 16.56 -7.77
C VAL A 4 15.26 15.98 -6.69
N GLN A 5 13.98 15.81 -7.03
CA GLN A 5 13.03 14.99 -6.30
C GLN A 5 12.61 13.80 -7.17
N ILE A 6 12.94 12.58 -6.75
CA ILE A 6 12.47 11.38 -7.44
C ILE A 6 10.96 11.21 -7.17
N ILE A 7 10.21 11.03 -8.26
CA ILE A 7 8.75 10.85 -8.23
C ILE A 7 8.42 9.37 -8.42
N GLU A 8 8.99 8.74 -9.45
CA GLU A 8 8.79 7.33 -9.75
C GLU A 8 10.05 6.74 -10.42
N GLN A 9 10.31 5.45 -10.25
CA GLN A 9 11.34 4.74 -11.02
C GLN A 9 10.97 3.26 -11.25
N ALA A 10 11.37 2.71 -12.40
CA ALA A 10 11.20 1.30 -12.71
C ALA A 10 12.30 0.79 -13.64
N ALA A 11 12.84 -0.39 -13.31
CA ALA A 11 13.81 -1.08 -14.15
C ALA A 11 13.08 -1.99 -15.15
N SER A 12 13.43 -1.86 -16.43
CA SER A 12 13.00 -2.77 -17.50
C SER A 12 14.01 -3.90 -17.65
N TRP A 13 13.53 -5.13 -17.70
CA TRP A 13 14.38 -6.32 -17.79
C TRP A 13 14.21 -6.99 -19.15
N PRO A 14 15.28 -7.58 -19.71
CA PRO A 14 15.16 -8.35 -20.95
C PRO A 14 14.26 -9.57 -20.72
N ALA A 15 13.55 -9.98 -21.76
CA ALA A 15 12.61 -11.10 -21.70
C ALA A 15 13.28 -12.42 -21.22
N SER A 16 14.58 -12.59 -21.49
CA SER A 16 15.38 -13.73 -21.05
C SER A 16 15.63 -13.79 -19.53
N SER A 17 15.35 -12.72 -18.79
CA SER A 17 15.50 -12.66 -17.31
C SER A 17 14.21 -12.98 -16.55
N PHE A 18 13.15 -13.45 -17.21
CA PHE A 18 11.93 -13.88 -16.53
C PHE A 18 12.23 -15.04 -15.56
N GLY A 19 11.99 -14.83 -14.26
CA GLY A 19 12.20 -15.82 -13.20
C GLY A 19 13.53 -15.72 -12.44
N SER A 20 14.50 -14.96 -12.95
CA SER A 20 15.82 -14.76 -12.32
C SER A 20 16.25 -13.30 -12.52
N ARG A 21 16.19 -12.47 -11.47
CA ARG A 21 16.69 -11.06 -11.49
C ARG A 21 18.21 -10.98 -11.40
N VAL A 22 18.91 -12.00 -11.88
CA VAL A 22 20.38 -12.12 -11.85
C VAL A 22 20.92 -11.55 -13.17
N GLY A 23 21.02 -10.22 -13.24
CA GLY A 23 21.51 -9.51 -14.44
C GLY A 23 21.37 -8.00 -14.34
N ARG A 24 21.91 -7.23 -15.29
CA ARG A 24 21.63 -5.79 -15.42
C ARG A 24 20.32 -5.58 -16.22
N PRO A 25 19.46 -4.64 -15.81
CA PRO A 25 18.27 -4.29 -16.59
C PRO A 25 18.65 -3.62 -17.91
N ASP A 26 17.77 -3.67 -18.91
CA ASP A 26 17.96 -2.96 -20.19
C ASP A 26 18.11 -1.46 -19.95
N PHE A 27 17.22 -0.91 -19.12
CA PHE A 27 17.28 0.48 -18.67
C PHE A 27 16.49 0.67 -17.39
N LEU A 28 16.82 1.74 -16.67
CA LEU A 28 16.02 2.34 -15.61
C LEU A 28 15.27 3.55 -16.18
N ALA A 29 13.94 3.55 -16.08
CA ALA A 29 13.14 4.75 -16.25
C ALA A 29 13.06 5.48 -14.90
N VAL A 30 13.33 6.78 -14.90
CA VAL A 30 13.23 7.63 -13.71
C VAL A 30 12.40 8.86 -14.06
N ILE A 31 11.33 9.09 -13.30
CA ILE A 31 10.55 10.32 -13.31
C ILE A 31 10.97 11.14 -12.10
N TRP A 32 11.34 12.38 -12.32
CA TRP A 32 11.81 13.27 -11.26
C TRP A 32 11.36 14.70 -11.49
N MET A 33 11.23 15.47 -10.42
CA MET A 33 10.87 16.87 -10.44
C MET A 33 12.10 17.71 -10.09
N ASP A 34 12.41 18.71 -10.91
CA ASP A 34 13.35 19.76 -10.53
C ASP A 34 12.64 20.68 -9.53
N ARG A 35 13.08 20.68 -8.27
CA ARG A 35 12.48 21.49 -7.20
C ARG A 35 12.60 22.99 -7.42
N THR A 36 13.54 23.43 -8.26
CA THR A 36 13.72 24.87 -8.54
C THR A 36 12.73 25.39 -9.56
N THR A 37 12.37 24.56 -10.55
CA THR A 37 11.46 24.94 -11.64
C THR A 37 10.05 24.36 -11.49
N GLY A 38 9.89 23.31 -10.69
CA GLY A 38 8.66 22.52 -10.60
C GLY A 38 8.42 21.61 -11.81
N VAL A 39 9.36 21.53 -12.75
CA VAL A 39 9.20 20.76 -13.99
C VAL A 39 9.44 19.28 -13.73
N LEU A 40 8.50 18.44 -14.19
CA LEU A 40 8.67 17.00 -14.25
C LEU A 40 9.52 16.61 -15.46
N ASN A 41 10.46 15.70 -15.24
CA ASN A 41 11.40 15.21 -16.22
C ASN A 41 11.37 13.68 -16.24
N ALA A 42 11.58 13.10 -17.41
CA ALA A 42 11.75 11.67 -17.60
C ALA A 42 13.18 11.39 -18.10
N SER A 43 13.90 10.53 -17.37
CA SER A 43 15.24 10.05 -17.75
C SER A 43 15.19 8.55 -18.04
N ARG A 44 16.03 8.11 -18.97
CA ARG A 44 16.20 6.70 -19.33
C ARG A 44 17.67 6.33 -19.23
N LEU A 45 18.03 5.58 -18.18
CA LEU A 45 19.41 5.23 -17.86
C LEU A 45 19.70 3.77 -18.23
N THR A 46 20.47 3.53 -19.28
CA THR A 46 20.79 2.18 -19.77
C THR A 46 21.61 1.39 -18.73
N GLY A 47 21.25 0.13 -18.50
CA GLY A 47 22.05 -0.77 -17.65
C GLY A 47 22.03 -0.48 -16.13
N ARG A 48 21.29 0.54 -15.67
CA ARG A 48 21.22 0.95 -14.26
C ARG A 48 20.13 0.23 -13.50
N ARG A 49 20.37 -0.16 -12.24
CA ARG A 49 19.34 -0.65 -11.32
C ARG A 49 18.62 0.49 -10.60
N ILE A 50 17.51 0.16 -9.94
CA ILE A 50 16.80 1.07 -9.04
C ILE A 50 17.80 1.66 -8.02
N ASN A 51 17.74 2.99 -7.83
CA ASN A 51 18.65 3.78 -6.99
C ASN A 51 20.14 3.75 -7.41
N GLU A 52 20.50 3.19 -8.56
CA GLU A 52 21.88 3.16 -9.07
C GLU A 52 22.13 4.32 -10.06
N PHE A 53 22.09 5.56 -9.58
CA PHE A 53 22.33 6.76 -10.38
C PHE A 53 22.67 7.97 -9.49
N THR A 54 23.28 9.00 -10.06
CA THR A 54 23.49 10.32 -9.44
C THR A 54 22.50 11.37 -9.97
N ASP A 55 22.47 12.55 -9.36
CA ASP A 55 21.66 13.66 -9.86
C ASP A 55 22.17 14.10 -11.25
N GLU A 56 23.49 14.04 -11.50
CA GLU A 56 24.11 14.34 -12.80
C GLU A 56 23.70 13.34 -13.89
N ASP A 57 23.60 12.03 -13.57
CA ASP A 57 23.11 11.02 -14.53
C ASP A 57 21.70 11.40 -15.06
N LEU A 58 20.86 11.98 -14.20
CA LEU A 58 19.49 12.41 -14.55
C LEU A 58 19.50 13.69 -15.37
N GLU A 59 20.35 14.65 -15.01
CA GLU A 59 20.47 15.93 -15.70
C GLU A 59 21.08 15.77 -17.12
N GLU A 60 21.99 14.82 -17.33
CA GLU A 60 22.64 14.61 -18.64
C GLU A 60 21.66 14.15 -19.73
N ARG A 61 20.70 13.26 -19.37
CA ARG A 61 19.77 12.63 -20.33
C ARG A 61 18.35 12.59 -19.79
N HIS A 62 17.64 13.70 -19.95
CA HIS A 62 16.22 13.80 -19.62
C HIS A 62 15.43 14.49 -20.73
N VAL A 63 14.11 14.26 -20.70
CA VAL A 63 13.13 15.04 -21.43
C VAL A 63 12.14 15.65 -20.45
N PRO A 64 11.80 16.95 -20.56
CA PRO A 64 10.72 17.52 -19.78
C PRO A 64 9.40 16.85 -20.17
N ILE A 65 8.54 16.65 -19.18
CA ILE A 65 7.19 16.14 -19.35
C ILE A 65 6.25 17.35 -19.31
N PRO A 66 5.68 17.77 -20.46
CA PRO A 66 4.76 18.90 -20.47
C PRO A 66 3.53 18.61 -19.61
N PRO A 67 3.02 19.57 -18.82
CA PRO A 67 1.80 19.40 -18.02
C PRO A 67 0.64 18.77 -18.78
N GLN A 68 0.38 19.22 -20.00
CA GLN A 68 -0.69 18.69 -20.86
C GLN A 68 -0.51 17.22 -21.27
N HIS A 69 0.64 16.60 -21.03
CA HIS A 69 0.86 15.17 -21.30
C HIS A 69 0.37 14.27 -20.16
N TYR A 70 0.24 14.77 -18.93
CA TYR A 70 -0.25 14.01 -17.78
C TYR A 70 -1.44 14.65 -17.05
N GLN A 71 -1.72 15.93 -17.33
CA GLN A 71 -2.88 16.67 -16.85
C GLN A 71 -3.88 16.83 -18.00
N PRO A 72 -5.00 16.09 -18.00
CA PRO A 72 -6.05 16.31 -18.97
C PRO A 72 -6.63 17.71 -18.81
N ARG A 73 -7.04 18.31 -19.93
CA ARG A 73 -7.74 19.60 -19.90
C ARG A 73 -8.98 19.50 -19.02
N TRP A 74 -9.10 20.45 -18.09
CA TRP A 74 -10.30 20.61 -17.28
C TRP A 74 -11.50 20.86 -18.19
N ASP A 75 -12.63 20.28 -17.80
CA ASP A 75 -13.90 20.38 -18.50
C ASP A 75 -14.99 20.65 -17.46
N PRO A 76 -15.93 21.58 -17.69
CA PRO A 76 -16.99 21.88 -16.72
C PRO A 76 -17.84 20.67 -16.31
N TYR A 77 -17.87 19.58 -17.09
CA TYR A 77 -18.54 18.34 -16.65
C TYR A 77 -17.79 17.60 -15.54
N ILE A 78 -16.50 17.90 -15.33
CA ILE A 78 -15.68 17.23 -14.32
C ILE A 78 -16.05 17.79 -12.95
N SER A 79 -16.54 16.91 -12.09
CA SER A 79 -16.87 17.17 -10.70
C SER A 79 -15.60 17.54 -9.93
N LEU A 80 -15.53 18.76 -9.39
CA LEU A 80 -14.48 19.15 -8.47
C LEU A 80 -14.76 18.54 -7.10
N TYR A 81 -13.79 17.83 -6.54
CA TYR A 81 -13.83 17.38 -5.16
C TYR A 81 -13.76 18.61 -4.24
N SER A 82 -14.78 18.80 -3.40
CA SER A 82 -14.82 19.82 -2.36
C SER A 82 -14.49 19.19 -1.01
N VAL A 83 -13.63 19.85 -0.22
CA VAL A 83 -13.27 19.45 1.16
C VAL A 83 -14.50 19.45 2.10
N HIS A 84 -15.64 19.99 1.65
CA HIS A 84 -16.91 19.98 2.36
C HIS A 84 -17.76 18.72 2.13
N ILE A 85 -17.29 17.77 1.31
CA ILE A 85 -17.83 16.40 1.35
C ILE A 85 -17.61 15.93 2.79
N PRO A 86 -18.64 15.40 3.48
CA PRO A 86 -18.48 15.03 4.88
C PRO A 86 -17.21 14.19 5.01
N GLN A 87 -16.36 14.54 5.96
CA GLN A 87 -15.34 13.63 6.47
C GLN A 87 -16.09 12.47 7.12
N THR A 88 -16.73 11.65 6.29
CA THR A 88 -17.24 10.36 6.71
C THR A 88 -16.04 9.63 7.30
N GLU A 89 -16.26 8.77 8.29
CA GLU A 89 -15.23 7.86 8.80
C GLU A 89 -14.64 6.93 7.70
N ARG A 90 -15.11 7.05 6.45
CA ARG A 90 -14.61 6.34 5.28
C ARG A 90 -13.28 6.92 4.84
N MET A 91 -12.33 6.01 4.61
CA MET A 91 -11.05 6.35 4.02
C MET A 91 -11.21 6.63 2.53
N LEU A 92 -10.62 7.72 2.08
CA LEU A 92 -10.59 8.09 0.67
C LEU A 92 -9.36 7.50 0.00
N TYR A 93 -9.45 7.18 -1.28
CA TYR A 93 -8.30 6.77 -2.06
C TYR A 93 -7.92 7.88 -3.05
N PHE A 94 -6.68 8.38 -2.93
CA PHE A 94 -6.17 9.42 -3.80
C PHE A 94 -5.38 8.79 -4.94
N LYS A 95 -5.89 8.91 -6.17
CA LYS A 95 -5.27 8.31 -7.35
C LYS A 95 -4.53 9.37 -8.17
N LYS A 96 -3.20 9.29 -8.13
CA LYS A 96 -2.31 10.10 -8.96
C LYS A 96 -2.04 9.39 -10.29
N PRO A 97 -1.88 10.13 -11.41
CA PRO A 97 -1.46 9.52 -12.66
C PRO A 97 -0.09 8.86 -12.47
N ARG A 98 0.04 7.61 -12.90
CA ARG A 98 1.33 6.93 -12.95
C ARG A 98 2.11 7.45 -14.14
N LEU A 99 3.31 7.98 -13.91
CA LEU A 99 4.12 8.65 -14.92
C LEU A 99 5.17 7.72 -15.56
N ILE A 100 5.57 6.65 -14.89
CA ILE A 100 6.40 5.58 -15.48
C ILE A 100 5.70 5.05 -16.74
N GLY A 101 6.48 4.97 -17.83
CA GLY A 101 5.98 4.56 -19.14
C GLY A 101 5.56 5.74 -20.03
N TYR A 102 5.84 6.97 -19.61
CA TYR A 102 5.78 8.14 -20.50
C TYR A 102 6.62 7.90 -21.77
N ASP A 103 5.97 8.07 -22.92
CA ASP A 103 6.52 7.77 -24.25
C ASP A 103 6.78 9.05 -25.07
N GLY A 104 6.70 10.23 -24.45
CA GLY A 104 6.81 11.51 -25.15
C GLY A 104 5.48 12.07 -25.64
N THR A 105 4.35 11.39 -25.43
CA THR A 105 3.05 11.76 -26.00
C THR A 105 2.00 12.13 -24.94
N THR A 106 0.85 12.65 -25.39
CA THR A 106 -0.33 12.97 -24.55
C THR A 106 -1.12 11.74 -24.10
N ARG A 107 -0.67 10.52 -24.40
CA ARG A 107 -1.39 9.28 -24.13
C ARG A 107 -1.72 9.08 -22.66
N LEU A 108 -0.85 9.54 -21.74
CA LEU A 108 -1.13 9.48 -20.29
C LEU A 108 -2.35 10.35 -19.93
N ALA A 109 -2.37 11.62 -20.34
CA ALA A 109 -3.51 12.51 -20.14
C ALA A 109 -4.80 12.00 -20.81
N GLN A 110 -4.70 11.40 -22.00
CA GLN A 110 -5.86 10.80 -22.69
C GLN A 110 -6.44 9.62 -21.92
N LYS A 111 -5.59 8.70 -21.43
CA LYS A 111 -6.01 7.59 -20.57
C LYS A 111 -6.65 8.09 -19.29
N LEU A 112 -6.06 9.12 -18.67
CA LEU A 112 -6.63 9.72 -17.48
C LEU A 112 -8.01 10.30 -17.77
N ARG A 113 -8.17 11.11 -18.82
CA ARG A 113 -9.46 11.69 -19.24
C ARG A 113 -10.53 10.63 -19.49
N GLN A 114 -10.18 9.53 -20.15
CA GLN A 114 -11.09 8.41 -20.35
C GLN A 114 -11.55 7.81 -19.01
N GLU A 115 -10.64 7.63 -18.06
CA GLU A 115 -10.97 7.15 -16.72
C GLU A 115 -11.90 8.13 -15.99
N ILE A 116 -11.63 9.44 -16.02
CA ILE A 116 -12.52 10.47 -15.45
C ILE A 116 -13.92 10.36 -16.05
N SER A 117 -14.02 10.28 -17.37
CA SER A 117 -15.30 10.21 -18.08
C SER A 117 -16.14 9.01 -17.66
N VAL A 118 -15.51 7.85 -17.43
CA VAL A 118 -16.21 6.66 -16.93
C VAL A 118 -16.68 6.88 -15.49
N LEU A 119 -15.81 7.44 -14.64
CA LEU A 119 -16.12 7.68 -13.22
C LEU A 119 -17.23 8.72 -13.01
N GLU A 120 -17.30 9.77 -13.83
CA GLU A 120 -18.41 10.73 -13.83
C GLU A 120 -19.75 10.06 -14.18
N GLU A 121 -19.74 9.07 -15.08
CA GLU A 121 -20.95 8.33 -15.44
C GLU A 121 -21.37 7.32 -14.36
N LEU A 122 -20.39 6.64 -13.75
CA LEU A 122 -20.62 5.74 -12.61
C LEU A 122 -21.13 6.49 -11.37
N ARG A 123 -20.72 7.74 -11.17
CA ARG A 123 -21.23 8.60 -10.09
C ARG A 123 -22.73 8.85 -10.22
N LYS A 124 -23.26 8.99 -11.44
CA LYS A 124 -24.70 9.17 -11.69
C LYS A 124 -25.48 7.85 -11.55
N ASN A 125 -24.81 6.72 -11.73
CA ASN A 125 -25.38 5.37 -11.75
C ASN A 125 -24.60 4.46 -10.78
N SER A 126 -24.68 4.75 -9.48
CA SER A 126 -23.89 4.04 -8.47
C SER A 126 -24.28 2.57 -8.34
N HIS A 127 -23.30 1.71 -8.04
CA HIS A 127 -23.49 0.28 -7.83
C HIS A 127 -22.65 -0.21 -6.64
N PRO A 128 -23.17 -1.08 -5.75
CA PRO A 128 -22.48 -1.49 -4.52
C PRO A 128 -21.16 -2.24 -4.75
N ASN A 129 -20.96 -2.83 -5.92
CA ASN A 129 -19.72 -3.53 -6.30
C ASN A 129 -18.78 -2.72 -7.22
N LEU A 130 -19.00 -1.41 -7.36
CA LEU A 130 -18.11 -0.49 -8.05
C LEU A 130 -17.65 0.62 -7.10
N CYS A 131 -16.52 1.26 -7.40
CA CYS A 131 -15.98 2.34 -6.58
C CYS A 131 -16.87 3.60 -6.61
N GLU A 132 -16.97 4.29 -5.48
CA GLU A 132 -17.72 5.54 -5.34
C GLU A 132 -16.87 6.73 -5.76
N TYR A 133 -17.18 7.39 -6.87
CA TYR A 133 -16.38 8.52 -7.34
C TYR A 133 -16.79 9.87 -6.72
N PHE A 134 -15.84 10.55 -6.06
CA PHE A 134 -16.12 11.82 -5.36
C PHE A 134 -15.69 13.08 -6.12
N GLY A 135 -14.85 12.97 -7.15
CA GLY A 135 -14.43 14.11 -7.97
C GLY A 135 -12.93 14.20 -8.21
N CYS A 136 -12.49 15.20 -8.95
CA CYS A 136 -11.08 15.56 -9.14
C CYS A 136 -10.68 16.70 -8.20
N PHE A 137 -9.45 16.69 -7.68
CA PHE A 137 -8.84 17.92 -7.18
C PHE A 137 -7.79 18.39 -8.19
N GLY A 138 -7.76 19.70 -8.44
CA GLY A 138 -6.77 20.32 -9.31
C GLY A 138 -5.63 20.89 -8.47
N ASP A 139 -4.64 20.06 -8.12
CA ASP A 139 -3.33 20.60 -7.77
C ASP A 139 -2.37 20.44 -8.96
N THR A 140 -1.33 21.26 -9.00
CA THR A 140 -0.37 21.33 -10.11
C THR A 140 0.46 20.06 -10.29
N ASN A 141 0.34 19.06 -9.42
CA ASN A 141 1.19 17.88 -9.42
C ASN A 141 0.43 16.54 -9.48
N THR A 142 -0.85 16.45 -9.12
CA THR A 142 -1.44 15.17 -8.69
C THR A 142 -2.96 15.07 -8.88
N GLY A 143 -3.38 13.95 -9.47
CA GLY A 143 -4.74 13.73 -9.99
C GLY A 143 -5.77 13.18 -9.01
N LEU A 144 -6.92 12.85 -9.62
CA LEU A 144 -8.23 12.38 -9.14
C LEU A 144 -8.40 11.74 -7.75
N ILE A 145 -9.55 12.04 -7.11
CA ILE A 145 -10.07 11.30 -5.95
C ILE A 145 -11.07 10.26 -6.44
N ILE A 146 -10.78 8.99 -6.14
CA ILE A 146 -11.74 7.90 -6.31
C ILE A 146 -12.04 7.41 -4.90
N GLY A 147 -13.28 7.56 -4.44
CA GLY A 147 -13.70 6.84 -3.25
C GLY A 147 -13.71 5.36 -3.57
N LEU A 148 -12.99 4.58 -2.79
CA LEU A 148 -13.23 3.14 -2.76
C LEU A 148 -14.47 2.88 -1.89
N PRO A 149 -15.14 1.72 -2.04
CA PRO A 149 -16.03 1.25 -1.00
C PRO A 149 -15.30 1.30 0.36
N PRO A 150 -16.02 1.55 1.48
CA PRO A 150 -15.42 1.86 2.77
C PRO A 150 -14.49 0.73 3.23
N LEU A 151 -13.19 0.90 2.99
CA LEU A 151 -12.16 0.05 3.56
C LEU A 151 -11.79 0.67 4.90
N ASN A 152 -12.16 0.01 5.99
CA ASN A 152 -11.85 0.49 7.32
C ASN A 152 -10.46 -0.02 7.70
N PHE A 153 -9.46 0.87 7.69
CA PHE A 153 -8.09 0.50 8.03
C PHE A 153 -7.98 -0.16 9.40
N GLU A 154 -8.77 0.28 10.38
CA GLU A 154 -8.73 -0.31 11.71
C GLU A 154 -9.28 -1.74 11.72
N LEU A 155 -10.35 -2.02 10.97
CA LEU A 155 -10.84 -3.40 10.78
C LEU A 155 -9.79 -4.28 10.09
N ILE A 156 -9.15 -3.79 9.03
CA ILE A 156 -8.10 -4.54 8.34
C ILE A 156 -6.90 -4.78 9.25
N ARG A 157 -6.47 -3.75 9.97
CA ARG A 157 -5.33 -3.79 10.89
C ARG A 157 -5.56 -4.80 12.02
N GLN A 158 -6.71 -4.71 12.70
CA GLN A 158 -7.05 -5.59 13.81
C GLN A 158 -7.31 -7.03 13.36
N GLY A 159 -8.10 -7.21 12.29
CA GLY A 159 -8.46 -8.53 11.78
C GLY A 159 -7.25 -9.30 11.28
N LEU A 160 -6.36 -8.64 10.51
CA LEU A 160 -5.15 -9.29 9.99
C LEU A 160 -4.20 -9.68 11.13
N ALA A 161 -4.01 -8.79 12.10
CA ALA A 161 -3.20 -9.08 13.28
C ALA A 161 -3.77 -10.24 14.11
N ALA A 162 -5.09 -10.33 14.26
CA ALA A 162 -5.75 -11.42 14.96
C ALA A 162 -5.57 -12.76 14.24
N GLY A 163 -5.73 -12.80 12.90
CA GLY A 163 -5.51 -14.00 12.10
C GLY A 163 -4.06 -14.50 12.16
N ILE A 164 -3.09 -13.60 12.01
CA ILE A 164 -1.65 -13.93 12.15
C ILE A 164 -1.35 -14.46 13.55
N LYS A 165 -1.83 -13.78 14.60
CA LYS A 165 -1.65 -14.22 15.99
C LYS A 165 -2.22 -15.61 16.24
N HIS A 166 -3.36 -15.94 15.63
CA HIS A 166 -3.95 -17.27 15.71
C HIS A 166 -3.06 -18.34 15.09
N LEU A 167 -2.55 -18.14 13.86
CA LEU A 167 -1.56 -19.03 13.24
C LEU A 167 -0.33 -19.21 14.13
N HIS A 168 0.17 -18.11 14.68
CA HIS A 168 1.37 -18.14 15.50
C HIS A 168 1.19 -18.91 16.81
N ALA A 169 -0.02 -18.90 17.38
CA ALA A 169 -0.37 -19.70 18.55
C ALA A 169 -0.41 -21.21 18.24
N LEU A 170 -0.67 -21.58 16.98
CA LEU A 170 -0.61 -22.96 16.50
C LEU A 170 0.81 -23.42 16.13
N GLY A 171 1.83 -22.57 16.29
CA GLY A 171 3.20 -22.89 15.90
C GLY A 171 3.48 -22.76 14.39
N LEU A 172 2.58 -22.12 13.65
CA LEU A 172 2.65 -21.94 12.20
C LEU A 172 2.96 -20.47 11.87
N ALA A 173 3.72 -20.24 10.80
CA ALA A 173 3.76 -18.95 10.09
C ALA A 173 3.21 -19.13 8.68
N HIS A 174 2.57 -18.09 8.16
CA HIS A 174 2.03 -18.11 6.79
C HIS A 174 3.14 -17.95 5.74
N ASN A 175 4.16 -17.16 6.05
CA ASN A 175 5.35 -16.87 5.23
C ASN A 175 5.07 -16.17 3.88
N ASP A 176 3.83 -15.80 3.59
CA ASP A 176 3.43 -15.14 2.34
C ASP A 176 2.19 -14.26 2.50
N ILE A 177 2.13 -13.48 3.59
CA ILE A 177 1.08 -12.48 3.76
C ILE A 177 1.31 -11.35 2.74
N SER A 178 0.32 -11.06 1.90
CA SER A 178 0.37 -9.99 0.91
C SER A 178 -1.04 -9.58 0.51
N PRO A 179 -1.25 -8.43 -0.16
CA PRO A 179 -2.57 -8.01 -0.60
C PRO A 179 -3.27 -9.01 -1.53
N THR A 180 -2.55 -9.88 -2.25
CA THR A 180 -3.17 -10.90 -3.11
C THR A 180 -3.69 -12.09 -2.31
N ASN A 181 -3.19 -12.28 -1.08
CA ASN A 181 -3.52 -13.39 -0.19
C ASN A 181 -4.43 -12.93 0.97
N ILE A 182 -5.09 -11.77 0.80
CA ILE A 182 -6.06 -11.22 1.75
C ILE A 182 -7.33 -10.90 0.96
N MET A 183 -8.42 -11.60 1.28
CA MET A 183 -9.75 -11.25 0.79
C MET A 183 -10.47 -10.35 1.77
N ILE A 184 -11.49 -9.63 1.30
CA ILE A 184 -12.38 -8.84 2.15
C ILE A 184 -13.76 -9.51 2.12
N ASP A 185 -14.32 -9.79 3.29
CA ASP A 185 -15.68 -10.32 3.39
C ASP A 185 -16.75 -9.23 3.18
N GLU A 186 -18.02 -9.62 3.24
CA GLU A 186 -19.17 -8.71 3.07
C GLU A 186 -19.28 -7.64 4.17
N TYR A 187 -18.59 -7.80 5.30
CA TYR A 187 -18.56 -6.85 6.43
C TYR A 187 -17.28 -6.01 6.45
N GLY A 188 -16.37 -6.19 5.49
CA GLY A 188 -15.11 -5.46 5.42
C GLY A 188 -13.97 -6.08 6.24
N ASN A 189 -14.13 -7.29 6.77
CA ASN A 189 -13.07 -7.96 7.53
C ASN A 189 -12.04 -8.59 6.58
N PRO A 190 -10.75 -8.57 6.95
CA PRO A 190 -9.71 -9.25 6.19
C PRO A 190 -9.75 -10.76 6.47
N ILE A 191 -9.76 -11.55 5.40
CA ILE A 191 -9.68 -13.00 5.43
C ILE A 191 -8.35 -13.43 4.81
N ILE A 192 -7.47 -14.03 5.62
CA ILE A 192 -6.19 -14.58 5.15
C ILE A 192 -6.49 -15.85 4.35
N ILE A 193 -5.97 -15.92 3.13
CA ILE A 193 -6.13 -17.05 2.21
C ILE A 193 -4.77 -17.53 1.69
N ASP A 194 -4.76 -18.65 0.97
CA ASP A 194 -3.58 -19.26 0.33
C ASP A 194 -2.46 -19.70 1.31
N PHE A 195 -2.65 -20.89 1.88
CA PHE A 195 -1.74 -21.48 2.87
C PHE A 195 -0.60 -22.32 2.26
N ASP A 196 -0.36 -22.23 0.95
CA ASP A 196 0.60 -23.10 0.26
C ASP A 196 2.06 -22.89 0.71
N ASN A 197 2.39 -21.74 1.33
CA ASN A 197 3.69 -21.48 1.94
C ASN A 197 3.67 -21.55 3.49
N CYS A 198 2.51 -21.83 4.07
CA CYS A 198 2.34 -21.92 5.51
C CYS A 198 2.98 -23.20 6.04
N CYS A 199 3.83 -23.09 7.06
CA CYS A 199 4.46 -24.25 7.66
C CYS A 199 4.86 -23.98 9.13
N PRO A 200 5.20 -25.04 9.89
CA PRO A 200 5.67 -24.89 11.26
C PRO A 200 6.95 -24.06 11.37
N PHE A 201 7.10 -23.33 12.47
CA PHE A 201 8.31 -22.56 12.73
C PHE A 201 9.58 -23.41 12.63
N GLY A 202 10.64 -22.83 12.06
CA GLY A 202 11.91 -23.49 11.82
C GLY A 202 11.96 -24.39 10.58
N GLN A 203 10.83 -24.67 9.94
CA GLN A 203 10.81 -25.47 8.71
C GLN A 203 11.22 -24.62 7.47
N PRO A 204 11.77 -25.26 6.43
CA PRO A 204 12.02 -24.59 5.16
C PRO A 204 10.72 -24.05 4.55
N CYS A 205 10.76 -22.82 4.03
CA CYS A 205 9.67 -22.20 3.29
C CYS A 205 10.19 -21.52 2.01
N ARG A 206 9.28 -21.20 1.09
CA ARG A 206 9.60 -20.34 -0.05
C ARG A 206 9.74 -18.89 0.43
N THR A 207 10.44 -18.08 -0.35
CA THR A 207 10.44 -16.63 -0.17
C THR A 207 9.05 -16.09 -0.51
N GLY A 208 8.49 -15.24 0.36
CA GLY A 208 7.19 -14.62 0.13
C GLY A 208 7.16 -13.59 -1.00
N THR A 209 6.00 -12.98 -1.18
CA THR A 209 5.69 -12.02 -2.25
C THR A 209 6.65 -10.82 -2.21
N PRO A 210 7.23 -10.39 -3.36
CA PRO A 210 8.10 -9.23 -3.42
C PRO A 210 7.46 -7.97 -2.79
N ASN A 211 8.26 -7.19 -2.06
CA ASN A 211 7.86 -6.05 -1.22
C ASN A 211 7.13 -6.40 0.09
N PHE A 212 6.71 -7.65 0.29
CA PHE A 212 6.04 -8.12 1.52
C PHE A 212 6.83 -9.24 2.21
N THR A 213 8.12 -9.37 1.92
CA THR A 213 8.97 -10.44 2.48
C THR A 213 10.31 -9.89 2.97
N ASN A 214 10.81 -10.47 4.07
CA ASN A 214 12.16 -10.27 4.58
C ASN A 214 13.21 -11.17 3.90
N LEU A 215 12.83 -11.88 2.83
CA LEU A 215 13.65 -12.81 2.04
C LEU A 215 14.09 -14.09 2.78
N SER A 216 13.60 -14.32 4.00
CA SER A 216 13.87 -15.56 4.73
C SER A 216 13.31 -16.78 3.97
N ARG A 217 13.99 -17.92 4.13
CA ARG A 217 13.54 -19.24 3.65
C ARG A 217 13.34 -20.23 4.79
N ILE A 218 13.30 -19.72 6.01
CA ILE A 218 12.98 -20.47 7.22
C ILE A 218 11.72 -19.82 7.79
N SER A 219 10.74 -20.65 8.08
CA SER A 219 9.48 -20.18 8.62
C SER A 219 9.66 -19.62 10.02
N ASP A 220 9.20 -18.39 10.20
CA ASP A 220 9.33 -17.67 11.46
C ASP A 220 8.22 -16.61 11.56
N LYS A 221 7.83 -16.28 12.80
CA LYS A 221 6.89 -15.19 13.09
C LYS A 221 7.32 -13.87 12.46
N ALA A 222 8.62 -13.60 12.42
CA ALA A 222 9.22 -12.40 11.85
C ALA A 222 8.90 -12.21 10.36
N ASN A 223 8.68 -13.31 9.61
CA ASN A 223 8.28 -13.23 8.20
C ASN A 223 6.90 -12.59 8.07
N ASP A 224 5.93 -13.07 8.85
CA ASP A 224 4.56 -12.55 8.85
C ASP A 224 4.48 -11.14 9.44
N VAL A 225 5.28 -10.84 10.47
CA VAL A 225 5.34 -9.48 11.06
C VAL A 225 5.89 -8.48 10.05
N PHE A 226 6.94 -8.84 9.31
CA PHE A 226 7.47 -7.99 8.23
C PHE A 226 6.40 -7.72 7.17
N ALA A 227 5.75 -8.79 6.72
CA ALA A 227 4.72 -8.75 5.69
C ALA A 227 3.51 -7.89 6.13
N TYR A 228 3.03 -8.08 7.36
CA TYR A 228 1.98 -7.27 7.96
C TYR A 228 2.33 -5.76 7.94
N ASN A 229 3.53 -5.40 8.38
CA ASN A 229 3.97 -4.00 8.39
C ASN A 229 4.06 -3.41 6.97
N ALA A 230 4.48 -4.22 5.99
CA ALA A 230 4.48 -3.83 4.58
C ALA A 230 3.06 -3.60 4.04
N VAL A 231 2.09 -4.44 4.39
CA VAL A 231 0.67 -4.23 4.03
C VAL A 231 0.13 -2.96 4.68
N MET A 232 0.39 -2.73 5.97
CA MET A 232 -0.06 -1.50 6.65
C MET A 232 0.55 -0.24 6.03
N SER A 233 1.83 -0.31 5.67
CA SER A 233 2.53 0.79 5.00
C SER A 233 1.94 1.09 3.62
N LEU A 234 1.59 0.05 2.85
CA LEU A 234 0.89 0.20 1.57
C LEU A 234 -0.47 0.87 1.75
N LEU A 235 -1.28 0.40 2.72
CA LEU A 235 -2.60 0.98 2.98
C LEU A 235 -2.49 2.45 3.38
N HIS A 236 -1.53 2.81 4.24
CA HIS A 236 -1.28 4.21 4.59
C HIS A 236 -0.86 5.07 3.39
N GLU A 237 0.02 4.58 2.53
CA GLU A 237 0.43 5.28 1.30
C GLU A 237 -0.76 5.53 0.38
N LYS A 238 -1.61 4.50 0.19
CA LYS A 238 -2.73 4.54 -0.76
C LYS A 238 -3.88 5.39 -0.27
N LEU A 239 -4.21 5.32 1.02
CA LEU A 239 -5.41 5.95 1.56
C LEU A 239 -5.17 7.40 2.04
N GLY A 240 -3.91 7.79 2.23
CA GLY A 240 -3.57 9.13 2.70
C GLY A 240 -4.04 9.37 4.14
N GLN A 241 -3.17 9.85 5.02
CA GLN A 241 -3.62 10.39 6.30
C GLN A 241 -4.28 11.75 6.04
N PRO A 242 -5.48 12.05 6.56
CA PRO A 242 -5.73 13.41 7.03
C PRO A 242 -4.68 13.66 8.09
N THR A 243 -3.82 14.66 7.90
CA THR A 243 -2.78 15.01 8.88
C THR A 243 -3.39 15.19 10.27
N SER A 244 -3.16 14.22 11.15
CA SER A 244 -3.13 14.41 12.59
C SER A 244 -2.12 13.43 13.18
N SER A 245 -1.07 14.00 13.74
CA SER A 245 0.04 13.35 14.40
C SER A 245 -0.42 12.44 15.55
N ALA A 246 -0.13 11.14 15.46
CA ALA A 246 0.00 10.25 16.62
C ALA A 246 1.12 9.23 16.35
N PRO A 247 1.96 8.90 17.35
CA PRO A 247 3.21 8.18 17.13
C PRO A 247 3.00 6.70 16.77
N LEU A 248 3.90 6.21 15.90
CA LEU A 248 4.09 4.81 15.55
C LEU A 248 4.35 3.97 16.81
N TYR A 249 3.72 2.79 16.84
CA TYR A 249 3.82 1.75 17.86
C TYR A 249 5.28 1.50 18.30
N GLN A 250 5.61 1.81 19.56
CA GLN A 250 6.85 1.34 20.20
C GLN A 250 6.57 0.08 21.02
N VAL A 251 7.35 -0.96 20.80
CA VAL A 251 7.37 -2.16 21.64
C VAL A 251 8.02 -1.77 22.97
N GLN A 252 7.24 -1.76 24.06
CA GLN A 252 7.82 -1.76 25.40
C GLN A 252 8.53 -3.09 25.63
N GLN A 253 9.87 -3.04 25.70
CA GLN A 253 10.65 -4.10 26.33
C GLN A 253 10.35 -4.05 27.83
N THR A 254 9.58 -5.01 28.32
CA THR A 254 9.40 -5.20 29.77
C THR A 254 10.72 -5.70 30.34
N GLN A 255 11.46 -4.83 31.03
CA GLN A 255 12.53 -5.23 31.93
C GLN A 255 11.92 -6.07 33.06
N LEU A 256 12.44 -7.29 33.26
CA LEU A 256 12.24 -8.00 34.52
C LEU A 256 12.95 -7.23 35.63
N SER A 257 12.19 -6.66 36.55
CA SER A 257 12.68 -6.35 37.90
C SER A 257 11.77 -7.05 38.92
N ALA A 258 12.40 -7.90 39.72
CA ALA A 258 11.75 -8.65 40.77
C ALA A 258 11.30 -7.70 41.89
N GLN A 259 10.04 -7.83 42.31
CA GLN A 259 9.52 -7.25 43.55
C GLN A 259 8.78 -8.35 44.35
N PRO A 260 8.84 -8.32 45.69
CA PRO A 260 8.57 -9.47 46.54
C PRO A 260 7.08 -9.71 46.77
N VAL A 261 6.79 -10.98 47.08
CA VAL A 261 5.46 -11.55 47.38
C VAL A 261 4.80 -10.79 48.54
N SER A 262 3.63 -10.18 48.27
CA SER A 262 2.68 -9.81 49.31
C SER A 262 1.30 -10.41 48.98
N GLN A 263 0.55 -10.69 50.03
CA GLN A 263 -0.43 -11.76 50.14
C GLN A 263 -1.68 -11.58 49.27
N VAL A 264 -2.11 -12.67 48.62
CA VAL A 264 -3.38 -12.77 47.87
C VAL A 264 -4.55 -13.01 48.83
N PRO A 265 -5.66 -12.25 48.76
CA PRO A 265 -6.91 -12.63 49.42
C PRO A 265 -7.61 -13.74 48.64
N VAL A 266 -7.98 -14.80 49.34
CA VAL A 266 -8.74 -15.95 48.83
C VAL A 266 -10.14 -15.50 48.42
N ILE A 267 -10.48 -15.61 47.13
CA ILE A 267 -11.85 -15.47 46.64
C ILE A 267 -12.44 -16.88 46.54
N GLN A 268 -13.51 -17.12 47.31
CA GLN A 268 -14.27 -18.38 47.29
C GLN A 268 -15.02 -18.56 45.97
N ALA A 269 -14.97 -19.79 45.43
CA ALA A 269 -15.69 -20.19 44.23
C ALA A 269 -17.22 -20.28 44.48
N PRO A 270 -18.07 -19.83 43.53
CA PRO A 270 -19.50 -20.06 43.62
C PRO A 270 -19.86 -21.52 43.29
N GLN A 271 -20.78 -22.07 44.09
CA GLN A 271 -21.31 -23.43 44.00
C GLN A 271 -22.19 -23.63 42.74
N PRO A 272 -22.29 -24.85 42.18
CA PRO A 272 -23.07 -25.13 40.98
C PRO A 272 -24.55 -25.30 41.30
N HIS A 273 -25.41 -24.48 40.68
CA HIS A 273 -26.86 -24.73 40.69
C HIS A 273 -27.23 -25.74 39.59
N ARG A 274 -27.87 -26.83 40.05
CA ARG A 274 -28.50 -27.89 39.26
C ARG A 274 -29.84 -27.44 38.68
N GLY A 275 -30.12 -27.89 37.45
CA GLY A 275 -31.47 -28.10 36.88
C GLY A 275 -32.05 -26.89 36.13
N ILE A 276 -32.85 -27.03 35.08
CA ILE A 276 -33.65 -28.16 34.57
C ILE A 276 -33.82 -28.00 33.05
N LEU A 277 -33.79 -29.13 32.33
CA LEU A 277 -34.21 -29.30 30.94
C LEU A 277 -35.74 -29.18 30.82
N THR A 278 -36.22 -28.31 29.93
CA THR A 278 -37.27 -28.55 28.92
C THR A 278 -37.30 -27.37 27.96
#